data_AF-A0A8R7K0A5-F1
#
_entry.id   AF-A0A8R7K0A5-F1
#
_cell.length_a   1.000
_cell.length_b   1.000
_cell.length_c   1.000
_cell.angle_alpha   90.00
_cell.angle_beta   90.00
_cell.angle_gamma   90.00
#
_symmetry.space_group_name_H-M   'P 1'
#
loop_
_entity.id
_entity.type
_entity.pdbx_description
1 polymer ?
#
loop_
_entity_poly.entity_id
_entity_poly.type
_entity_poly.pdbx_seq_one_letter_code
_entity_poly.pdbx_strand_id
1 'polypeptide(L)'
;MKDGRLEQPLYPQECRQGRISYSGEFKVEAVFQFNDGAPIRQTFNFGHLPIMLMSKLCHLRGADPRKLIYHGEEATEMGGYFISGGLERLIRILILQKRNYPMGMVRGAFIKRGAGYTDKAVVMRCVHHDQSSVTVKLYYLQNGSARLGFWFAGREILLPVGIVLKALIDTSDREIFASLTCCYSDKRERGKGVVSTQLIGERTQIILDEVRALSLFTRTQCLVHIGKYFRSAMEGFEKDDYETVAEAVIKDYILVHLQNDNHAKFNLLIFMLQKLYALVDQTTSPDNPDALQFQEALLPGHLITVFLKDRIQDWLQKSKRLIMEEITKNKSFQLNNSLEIRKFLSKYTTSVGRAIETLIKVGRANSQSMLDLPQREGMTIQAERLNFHRYISHFRSVHRGSSFAKMRTTTVRKLLPESWGFLCPVHTPDGEPCGLLNHMTSICRISSCYNSEGAIKDFQKIKDKLLVELVRGGMIPLLPKMEHTGPPEILHVHLDGCIVGSIASAKIEEVVNYLRRLKLLAHPAVCSLTYL
;
A
#
# COMPACT_ATOMS: atom_id res chain seq x y z
N MET A 1 -6.21 23.36 42.94
CA MET A 1 -4.83 23.13 43.38
C MET A 1 -4.13 22.34 42.28
N LYS A 2 -3.16 22.97 41.60
CA LYS A 2 -2.28 22.36 40.61
C LYS A 2 -1.04 21.91 41.37
N ASP A 3 -0.99 20.66 41.79
CA ASP A 3 0.23 20.10 42.38
C ASP A 3 1.13 19.57 41.27
N GLY A 4 2.31 20.17 41.16
CA GLY A 4 3.43 19.73 40.34
C GLY A 4 4.08 18.46 40.86
N ARG A 5 3.33 17.36 40.96
CA ARG A 5 3.94 16.02 40.96
C ARG A 5 4.32 15.70 39.53
N LEU A 6 5.61 15.46 39.26
CA LEU A 6 6.01 14.66 38.11
C LEU A 6 5.18 13.37 38.20
N GLU A 7 4.20 13.21 37.30
CA GLU A 7 3.32 12.04 37.30
C GLU A 7 4.20 10.79 37.27
N GLN A 8 4.04 9.91 38.26
CA GLN A 8 4.77 8.65 38.26
C GLN A 8 4.45 7.91 36.95
N PRO A 9 5.46 7.35 36.27
CA PRO A 9 5.23 6.63 35.03
C PRO A 9 4.32 5.43 35.30
N LEU A 10 3.20 5.36 34.58
CA LEU A 10 2.24 4.27 34.70
C LEU A 10 2.80 3.02 34.01
N TYR A 11 2.86 1.88 34.71
CA TYR A 11 3.36 0.63 34.15
C TYR A 11 2.23 -0.29 33.66
N PRO A 12 2.50 -1.20 32.70
CA PRO A 12 1.45 -2.05 32.13
C PRO A 12 0.71 -2.91 33.18
N GLN A 13 1.40 -3.44 34.18
CA GLN A 13 0.78 -4.19 35.28
C GLN A 13 -0.24 -3.37 36.08
N GLU A 14 0.06 -2.10 36.35
CA GLU A 14 -0.86 -1.19 37.02
C GLU A 14 -2.11 -0.94 36.14
N CYS A 15 -1.94 -0.87 34.82
CA CYS A 15 -3.07 -0.77 33.90
C CYS A 15 -3.97 -2.01 33.93
N ARG A 16 -3.39 -3.21 34.01
CA ARG A 16 -4.16 -4.47 34.14
C ARG A 16 -4.99 -4.47 35.43
N GLN A 17 -4.37 -4.16 36.57
CA GLN A 17 -5.03 -4.14 37.88
C GLN A 17 -6.08 -3.03 37.98
N GLY A 18 -5.74 -1.82 37.53
CA GLY A 18 -6.62 -0.66 37.55
C GLY A 18 -7.75 -0.69 36.52
N ARG A 19 -7.79 -1.70 35.63
CA ARG A 19 -8.75 -1.81 34.53
C ARG A 19 -8.76 -0.59 33.61
N ILE A 20 -7.59 0.01 33.42
CA ILE A 20 -7.38 1.16 32.54
C ILE A 20 -6.59 0.76 31.29
N SER A 21 -6.53 1.65 30.29
CA SER A 21 -5.78 1.41 29.06
C SER A 21 -4.33 1.87 29.22
N TYR A 22 -3.37 1.09 28.73
CA TYR A 22 -1.97 1.51 28.66
C TYR A 22 -1.75 2.36 27.42
N SER A 23 -1.63 3.68 27.60
CA SER A 23 -1.63 4.66 26.53
C SER A 23 -0.72 5.85 26.86
N GLY A 24 -0.33 6.60 25.83
CA GLY A 24 0.46 7.82 25.97
C GLY A 24 -0.24 9.01 25.33
N GLU A 25 0.04 10.21 25.82
CA GLU A 25 -0.49 11.46 25.28
C GLU A 25 -0.02 11.66 23.83
N PHE A 26 -0.97 11.98 22.93
CA PHE A 26 -0.69 12.21 21.52
C PHE A 26 -0.92 13.68 21.17
N LYS A 27 0.18 14.40 20.93
CA LYS A 27 0.17 15.81 20.53
C LYS A 27 0.55 15.94 19.06
N VAL A 28 -0.17 16.78 18.34
CA VAL A 28 0.07 17.09 16.93
C VAL A 28 0.26 18.60 16.79
N GLU A 29 1.35 19.01 16.15
CA GLU A 29 1.53 20.38 15.69
C GLU A 29 0.86 20.53 14.33
N ALA A 30 -0.18 21.38 14.26
CA ALA A 30 -0.82 21.75 13.01
C ALA A 30 -0.34 23.15 12.59
N VAL A 31 -0.15 23.32 11.29
CA VAL A 31 0.27 24.58 10.68
C VAL A 31 -0.90 25.14 9.90
N PHE A 32 -1.30 26.36 10.23
CA PHE A 32 -2.33 27.09 9.51
C PHE A 32 -1.67 28.20 8.71
N GLN A 33 -2.01 28.29 7.44
CA GLN A 33 -1.63 29.40 6.59
C GLN A 33 -2.89 29.97 5.98
N PHE A 34 -3.10 31.27 6.20
CA PHE A 34 -4.23 32.01 5.65
C PHE A 34 -3.71 32.95 4.58
N ASN A 35 -4.21 32.81 3.35
CA ASN A 35 -3.66 33.50 2.17
C ASN A 35 -2.13 33.30 2.09
N ASP A 36 -1.38 34.32 1.70
CA ASP A 36 0.09 34.32 1.67
C ASP A 36 0.72 34.79 3.00
N GLY A 37 -0.03 34.73 4.10
CA GLY A 37 0.42 35.14 5.43
C GLY A 37 1.44 34.17 6.05
N ALA A 38 2.06 34.60 7.15
CA ALA A 38 3.00 33.77 7.89
C ALA A 38 2.32 32.52 8.48
N PRO A 39 2.97 31.33 8.41
CA PRO A 39 2.40 30.10 8.93
C PRO A 39 2.29 30.14 10.47
N ILE A 40 1.10 29.90 10.99
CA ILE A 40 0.79 29.86 12.42
C ILE A 40 0.83 28.40 12.88
N ARG A 41 1.73 28.09 13.82
CA ARG A 41 1.86 26.74 14.40
C ARG A 41 1.07 26.63 15.70
N GLN A 42 0.30 25.57 15.84
CA GLN A 42 -0.42 25.28 17.08
C GLN A 42 -0.37 23.81 17.43
N THR A 43 -0.08 23.53 18.69
CA THR A 43 -0.12 22.18 19.23
C THR A 43 -1.51 21.84 19.76
N PHE A 44 -2.05 20.74 19.26
CA PHE A 44 -3.31 20.15 19.69
C PHE A 44 -3.03 18.82 20.40
N ASN A 45 -3.75 18.57 21.48
CA ASN A 45 -3.75 17.27 22.14
C ASN A 45 -4.92 16.45 21.57
N PHE A 46 -4.61 15.31 20.94
CA PHE A 46 -5.56 14.42 20.28
C PHE A 46 -6.04 13.29 21.22
N GLY A 47 -5.76 13.42 22.52
CA GLY A 47 -6.05 12.46 23.57
C GLY A 47 -4.89 11.49 23.77
N HIS A 48 -5.23 10.26 24.12
CA HIS A 48 -4.25 9.22 24.38
C HIS A 48 -4.29 8.16 23.27
N LEU A 49 -3.12 7.68 22.86
CA LEU A 49 -2.97 6.55 21.95
C LEU A 49 -2.46 5.32 22.69
N PRO A 50 -3.08 4.14 22.49
CA PRO A 50 -2.58 2.91 23.10
C PRO A 50 -1.13 2.60 22.68
N ILE A 51 -0.29 2.23 23.64
CA ILE A 51 1.10 1.89 23.42
C ILE A 51 1.23 0.37 23.39
N MET A 52 1.91 -0.15 22.36
CA MET A 52 2.20 -1.58 22.27
C MET A 52 3.27 -1.94 23.32
N LEU A 53 3.04 -3.00 24.08
CA LEU A 53 4.01 -3.48 25.07
C LEU A 53 5.33 -3.87 24.40
N MET A 54 6.44 -3.60 25.09
CA MET A 54 7.82 -3.76 24.61
C MET A 54 8.22 -2.92 23.39
N SER A 55 7.33 -2.08 22.86
CA SER A 55 7.64 -1.18 21.75
C SER A 55 8.49 0.03 22.19
N LYS A 56 8.93 0.85 21.21
CA LYS A 56 9.79 2.05 21.42
C LYS A 56 9.32 2.97 22.55
N LEU A 57 8.01 3.14 22.72
CA LEU A 57 7.41 4.07 23.68
C LEU A 57 6.98 3.40 24.99
N CYS A 58 7.15 2.09 25.12
CA CYS A 58 6.81 1.35 26.33
C CYS A 58 7.94 1.46 27.36
N HIS A 59 7.59 1.66 28.64
CA HIS A 59 8.56 1.74 29.75
C HIS A 59 9.33 0.42 30.00
N LEU A 60 8.80 -0.71 29.51
CA LEU A 60 9.43 -2.02 29.63
C LEU A 60 10.43 -2.32 28.50
N ARG A 61 10.59 -1.43 27.52
CA ARG A 61 11.52 -1.67 26.42
C ARG A 61 12.95 -1.85 26.93
N GLY A 62 13.57 -2.97 26.56
CA GLY A 62 14.93 -3.30 26.96
C GLY A 62 15.08 -3.57 28.46
N ALA A 63 13.98 -3.77 29.19
CA ALA A 63 14.03 -4.24 30.57
C ALA A 63 14.61 -5.66 30.61
N ASP A 64 15.52 -5.89 31.56
CA ASP A 64 16.02 -7.22 31.84
C ASP A 64 15.01 -8.01 32.69
N PRO A 65 15.17 -9.34 32.83
CA PRO A 65 14.24 -10.16 33.60
C PRO A 65 14.02 -9.66 35.04
N ARG A 66 15.06 -9.10 35.67
CA ARG A 66 14.96 -8.57 37.05
C ARG A 66 14.07 -7.34 37.13
N LYS A 67 14.25 -6.40 36.20
CA LYS A 67 13.40 -5.20 36.11
C LYS A 67 11.96 -5.56 35.77
N LEU A 68 11.73 -6.56 34.91
CA LEU A 68 10.37 -7.04 34.61
C LEU A 68 9.67 -7.55 35.87
N ILE A 69 10.33 -8.45 36.62
CA ILE A 69 9.79 -8.98 37.88
C ILE A 69 9.54 -7.86 38.89
N TYR A 70 10.46 -6.88 38.99
CA TYR A 70 10.29 -5.72 39.88
C TYR A 70 9.02 -4.92 39.58
N HIS A 71 8.67 -4.76 38.29
CA HIS A 71 7.44 -4.10 37.86
C HIS A 71 6.22 -5.05 37.79
N GLY A 72 6.33 -6.27 38.34
CA GLY A 72 5.23 -7.23 38.40
C GLY A 72 4.88 -7.89 37.06
N GLU A 73 5.81 -7.87 36.11
CA GLU A 73 5.69 -8.55 34.81
C GLU A 73 6.40 -9.92 34.82
N GLU A 74 6.07 -10.75 33.84
CA GLU A 74 6.78 -12.02 33.64
C GLU A 74 8.23 -11.79 33.20
N ALA A 75 9.16 -12.61 33.70
CA ALA A 75 10.58 -12.55 33.36
C ALA A 75 10.86 -12.71 31.85
N THR A 76 9.93 -13.33 31.12
CA THR A 76 10.01 -13.63 29.68
C THR A 76 8.93 -12.88 28.89
N GLU A 77 8.39 -11.77 29.41
CA GLU A 77 7.39 -10.96 28.70
C GLU A 77 7.91 -10.55 27.32
N MET A 78 7.13 -10.81 26.28
CA MET A 78 7.52 -10.60 24.87
C MET A 78 6.87 -9.36 24.27
N GLY A 79 5.75 -8.90 24.83
CA GLY A 79 4.98 -7.77 24.31
C GLY A 79 4.36 -8.02 22.94
N GLY A 80 4.17 -6.98 22.14
CA GLY A 80 3.53 -7.07 20.81
C GLY A 80 2.00 -6.99 20.81
N TYR A 81 1.40 -6.71 21.96
CA TYR A 81 -0.03 -6.51 22.17
C TYR A 81 -0.30 -5.19 22.93
N PHE A 82 -1.56 -4.87 23.15
CA PHE A 82 -2.04 -3.64 23.80
C PHE A 82 -2.86 -3.97 25.03
N ILE A 83 -2.89 -3.07 26.02
CA ILE A 83 -3.81 -3.15 27.16
C ILE A 83 -4.90 -2.10 26.98
N SER A 84 -6.15 -2.52 26.86
CA SER A 84 -7.32 -1.64 26.73
C SER A 84 -8.34 -1.97 27.79
N GLY A 85 -8.59 -1.03 28.71
CA GLY A 85 -9.50 -1.22 29.85
C GLY A 85 -9.16 -2.45 30.68
N GLY A 86 -7.87 -2.68 30.96
CA GLY A 86 -7.35 -3.86 31.66
C GLY A 86 -7.27 -5.15 30.84
N LEU A 87 -7.84 -5.20 29.64
CA LEU A 87 -7.82 -6.40 28.79
C LEU A 87 -6.68 -6.37 27.79
N GLU A 88 -6.03 -7.51 27.59
CA GLU A 88 -4.98 -7.69 26.58
C GLU A 88 -5.61 -7.91 25.19
N ARG A 89 -5.26 -7.03 24.24
CA ARG A 89 -5.76 -7.02 22.88
C ARG A 89 -4.62 -7.05 21.87
N LEU A 90 -4.77 -7.86 20.83
CA LEU A 90 -3.81 -8.02 19.74
C LEU A 90 -4.48 -7.72 18.41
N ILE A 91 -3.80 -6.94 17.55
CA ILE A 91 -4.19 -6.76 16.15
C ILE A 91 -3.74 -8.00 15.37
N ARG A 92 -4.64 -8.65 14.64
CA ARG A 92 -4.33 -9.83 13.83
C ARG A 92 -3.47 -9.45 12.63
N ILE A 93 -2.54 -10.33 12.25
CA ILE A 93 -1.84 -10.23 10.96
C ILE A 93 -2.80 -10.68 9.86
N LEU A 94 -2.95 -9.85 8.81
CA LEU A 94 -3.83 -10.15 7.67
C LEU A 94 -3.01 -10.39 6.41
N ILE A 95 -3.46 -11.31 5.57
CA ILE A 95 -2.88 -11.53 4.25
C ILE A 95 -3.50 -10.54 3.25
N LEU A 96 -2.65 -9.73 2.61
CA LEU A 96 -3.01 -8.85 1.50
C LEU A 96 -2.40 -9.33 0.19
N GLN A 97 -2.82 -8.72 -0.92
CA GLN A 97 -2.14 -8.87 -2.20
C GLN A 97 -0.74 -8.25 -2.12
N LYS A 98 0.24 -8.92 -2.73
CA LYS A 98 1.63 -8.45 -2.80
C LYS A 98 1.72 -7.05 -3.39
N ARG A 99 2.45 -6.18 -2.71
CA ARG A 99 2.69 -4.81 -3.15
C ARG A 99 3.48 -4.75 -4.45
N ASN A 100 3.17 -3.73 -5.24
CA ASN A 100 3.93 -3.27 -6.39
C ASN A 100 4.27 -4.38 -7.41
N TYR A 101 3.37 -5.35 -7.59
CA TYR A 101 3.50 -6.39 -8.61
C TYR A 101 2.23 -6.43 -9.48
N PRO A 102 2.35 -6.26 -10.81
CA PRO A 102 1.20 -6.30 -11.72
C PRO A 102 0.75 -7.74 -11.94
N MET A 103 -0.37 -8.14 -11.35
CA MET A 103 -0.92 -9.49 -11.45
C MET A 103 -1.92 -9.63 -12.60
N GLY A 104 -1.70 -10.57 -13.52
CA GLY A 104 -2.68 -10.91 -14.54
C GLY A 104 -3.77 -11.82 -13.95
N MET A 105 -5.01 -11.36 -13.90
CA MET A 105 -6.11 -12.09 -13.28
C MET A 105 -7.23 -12.38 -14.28
N VAL A 106 -7.83 -13.57 -14.15
CA VAL A 106 -9.05 -13.97 -14.85
C VAL A 106 -10.16 -14.18 -13.81
N ARG A 107 -11.18 -13.32 -13.80
CA ARG A 107 -12.28 -13.36 -12.84
C ARG A 107 -13.61 -13.01 -13.49
N GLY A 108 -14.60 -13.90 -13.35
CA GLY A 108 -15.97 -13.64 -13.82
C GLY A 108 -16.65 -12.43 -13.16
N ALA A 109 -16.15 -11.95 -12.01
CA ALA A 109 -16.62 -10.72 -11.39
C ALA A 109 -16.32 -9.46 -12.23
N PHE A 110 -15.34 -9.50 -13.14
CA PHE A 110 -15.00 -8.36 -14.00
C PHE A 110 -16.03 -8.16 -15.12
N ILE A 111 -16.62 -9.24 -15.64
CA ILE A 111 -17.71 -9.19 -16.63
C ILE A 111 -18.94 -8.46 -16.05
N LYS A 112 -19.23 -8.66 -14.76
CA LYS A 112 -20.39 -8.07 -14.08
C LYS A 112 -20.35 -6.54 -13.94
N ARG A 113 -19.25 -5.89 -14.33
CA ARG A 113 -19.12 -4.44 -14.25
C ARG A 113 -19.93 -3.68 -15.30
N GLY A 114 -20.21 -4.30 -16.44
CA GLY A 114 -21.00 -3.68 -17.50
C GLY A 114 -20.83 -4.37 -18.84
N ALA A 115 -21.64 -3.95 -19.82
CA ALA A 115 -21.51 -4.41 -21.19
C ALA A 115 -20.13 -4.05 -21.77
N GLY A 116 -19.55 -4.95 -22.55
CA GLY A 116 -18.23 -4.77 -23.16
C GLY A 116 -17.04 -5.13 -22.25
N TYR A 117 -17.24 -5.47 -20.98
CA TYR A 117 -16.16 -5.95 -20.11
C TYR A 117 -15.86 -7.43 -20.32
N THR A 118 -14.59 -7.80 -20.19
CA THR A 118 -14.15 -9.19 -20.18
C THR A 118 -13.83 -9.68 -18.77
N ASP A 119 -13.51 -10.96 -18.65
CA ASP A 119 -13.02 -11.57 -17.42
C ASP A 119 -11.53 -11.29 -17.14
N LYS A 120 -10.82 -10.60 -18.03
CA LYS A 120 -9.37 -10.38 -17.93
C LYS A 120 -9.02 -8.98 -17.44
N ALA A 121 -8.12 -8.89 -16.46
CA ALA A 121 -7.55 -7.62 -16.02
C ALA A 121 -6.15 -7.81 -15.44
N VAL A 122 -5.33 -6.76 -15.49
CA VAL A 122 -4.08 -6.69 -14.71
C VAL A 122 -4.34 -5.83 -13.47
N VAL A 123 -4.09 -6.39 -12.28
CA VAL A 123 -4.36 -5.74 -11.00
C VAL A 123 -3.06 -5.53 -10.24
N MET A 124 -2.82 -4.31 -9.76
CA MET A 124 -1.62 -3.96 -9.02
C MET A 124 -1.98 -3.15 -7.77
N ARG A 125 -1.57 -3.65 -6.60
CA ARG A 125 -1.67 -2.91 -5.34
C ARG A 125 -0.43 -2.04 -5.17
N CYS A 126 -0.57 -0.74 -5.38
CA CYS A 126 0.52 0.22 -5.32
C CYS A 126 0.62 0.77 -3.88
N VAL A 127 1.77 0.61 -3.23
CA VAL A 127 1.96 0.98 -1.82
C VAL A 127 2.95 2.14 -1.72
N HIS A 128 2.52 3.20 -1.04
CA HIS A 128 3.32 4.37 -0.74
C HIS A 128 4.27 4.11 0.44
N HIS A 129 5.26 4.98 0.65
CA HIS A 129 6.29 4.77 1.69
C HIS A 129 5.71 4.74 3.11
N ASP A 130 4.60 5.44 3.33
CA ASP A 130 3.83 5.47 4.58
C ASP A 130 2.87 4.27 4.76
N GLN A 131 2.99 3.24 3.92
CA GLN A 131 2.16 2.04 3.87
C GLN A 131 0.71 2.23 3.38
N SER A 132 0.28 3.46 3.07
CA SER A 132 -1.01 3.66 2.40
C SER A 132 -0.97 3.05 1.00
N SER A 133 -2.09 2.48 0.54
CA SER A 133 -2.12 1.78 -0.75
C SER A 133 -3.31 2.16 -1.60
N VAL A 134 -3.08 2.12 -2.92
CA VAL A 134 -4.11 2.29 -3.94
C VAL A 134 -4.02 1.10 -4.90
N THR A 135 -5.11 0.35 -5.01
CA THR A 135 -5.22 -0.72 -6.00
C THR A 135 -5.66 -0.16 -7.34
N VAL A 136 -4.82 -0.33 -8.35
CA VAL A 136 -5.08 0.04 -9.74
C VAL A 136 -5.41 -1.22 -10.54
N LYS A 137 -6.43 -1.16 -11.39
CA LYS A 137 -6.91 -2.28 -12.20
C LYS A 137 -6.99 -1.88 -13.67
N LEU A 138 -6.28 -2.58 -14.54
CA LEU A 138 -6.33 -2.37 -15.96
C LEU A 138 -7.22 -3.43 -16.61
N TYR A 139 -8.42 -3.02 -17.02
CA TYR A 139 -9.44 -3.90 -17.58
C TYR A 139 -9.31 -4.01 -19.10
N TYR A 140 -9.40 -5.23 -19.62
CA TYR A 140 -9.54 -5.47 -21.06
C TYR A 140 -11.02 -5.43 -21.47
N LEU A 141 -11.32 -4.70 -22.54
CA LEU A 141 -12.66 -4.60 -23.11
C LEU A 141 -12.80 -5.44 -24.38
N GLN A 142 -14.04 -5.84 -24.69
CA GLN A 142 -14.38 -6.61 -25.89
C GLN A 142 -14.06 -5.86 -27.19
N ASN A 143 -14.11 -4.52 -27.17
CA ASN A 143 -13.72 -3.70 -28.32
C ASN A 143 -12.20 -3.66 -28.55
N GLY A 144 -11.39 -4.27 -27.68
CA GLY A 144 -9.93 -4.29 -27.78
C GLY A 144 -9.21 -3.14 -27.07
N SER A 145 -9.94 -2.14 -26.56
CA SER A 145 -9.39 -1.06 -25.73
C SER A 145 -9.20 -1.51 -24.27
N ALA A 146 -8.59 -0.64 -23.46
CA ALA A 146 -8.40 -0.85 -22.03
C ALA A 146 -8.82 0.36 -21.19
N ARG A 147 -9.28 0.08 -19.96
CA ARG A 147 -9.69 1.09 -18.97
C ARG A 147 -8.88 0.93 -17.68
N LEU A 148 -8.27 2.02 -17.23
CA LEU A 148 -7.55 2.09 -15.97
C LEU A 148 -8.51 2.49 -14.85
N GLY A 149 -8.74 1.58 -13.91
CA GLY A 149 -9.65 1.72 -12.78
C GLY A 149 -8.92 1.95 -11.46
N PHE A 150 -9.42 2.87 -10.65
CA PHE A 150 -8.99 3.07 -9.27
C PHE A 150 -10.15 3.56 -8.40
N TRP A 151 -10.04 3.36 -7.08
CA TRP A 151 -11.06 3.79 -6.12
C TRP A 151 -10.88 5.26 -5.73
N PHE A 152 -11.98 6.01 -5.78
CA PHE A 152 -12.04 7.43 -5.43
C PHE A 152 -13.43 7.76 -4.87
N ALA A 153 -13.49 8.44 -3.72
CA ALA A 153 -14.74 8.87 -3.09
C ALA A 153 -15.83 7.77 -2.99
N GLY A 154 -15.44 6.54 -2.62
CA GLY A 154 -16.36 5.42 -2.44
C GLY A 154 -16.88 4.77 -3.73
N ARG A 155 -16.37 5.17 -4.90
CA ARG A 155 -16.68 4.56 -6.19
C ARG A 155 -15.40 4.24 -6.97
N GLU A 156 -15.48 3.30 -7.89
CA GLU A 156 -14.36 2.98 -8.78
C GLU A 156 -14.50 3.76 -10.09
N ILE A 157 -13.57 4.69 -10.33
CA ILE A 157 -13.51 5.52 -11.54
C ILE A 157 -12.63 4.84 -12.57
N LEU A 158 -12.98 5.00 -13.85
CA LEU A 158 -12.35 4.33 -14.98
C LEU A 158 -11.93 5.37 -16.02
N LEU A 159 -10.64 5.39 -16.37
CA LEU A 159 -10.07 6.28 -17.37
C LEU A 159 -9.63 5.49 -18.61
N PRO A 160 -9.88 6.00 -19.83
CA PRO A 160 -9.26 5.47 -21.05
C PRO A 160 -7.73 5.47 -20.94
N VAL A 161 -7.10 4.32 -21.21
CA VAL A 161 -5.65 4.19 -21.00
C VAL A 161 -4.83 5.12 -21.90
N GLY A 162 -5.30 5.38 -23.13
CA GLY A 162 -4.63 6.30 -24.05
C GLY A 162 -4.55 7.74 -23.52
N ILE A 163 -5.60 8.22 -22.84
CA ILE A 163 -5.61 9.55 -22.20
C ILE A 163 -4.60 9.57 -21.06
N VAL A 164 -4.53 8.51 -20.25
CA VAL A 164 -3.57 8.42 -19.13
C VAL A 164 -2.13 8.39 -19.64
N LEU A 165 -1.83 7.61 -20.68
CA LEU A 165 -0.49 7.54 -21.27
C LEU A 165 -0.02 8.91 -21.77
N LYS A 166 -0.86 9.65 -22.50
CA LYS A 166 -0.54 11.01 -22.96
C LYS A 166 -0.51 12.05 -21.85
N ALA A 167 -1.23 11.85 -20.76
CA ALA A 167 -1.23 12.77 -19.62
C ALA A 167 0.04 12.64 -18.76
N LEU A 168 0.65 11.43 -18.70
CA LEU A 168 1.85 11.18 -17.91
C LEU A 168 3.05 11.96 -18.46
N ILE A 169 3.34 11.83 -19.75
CA ILE A 169 4.52 12.43 -20.39
C ILE A 169 4.18 12.96 -21.79
N ASP A 170 4.97 13.93 -22.26
CA ASP A 170 4.88 14.42 -23.63
C ASP A 170 5.32 13.32 -24.60
N THR A 171 4.35 12.77 -25.34
CA THR A 171 4.56 11.65 -26.26
C THR A 171 3.79 11.82 -27.55
N SER A 172 4.35 11.27 -28.63
CA SER A 172 3.64 11.10 -29.90
C SER A 172 2.94 9.74 -29.97
N ASP A 173 1.89 9.65 -30.80
CA ASP A 173 1.20 8.39 -31.08
C ASP A 173 2.17 7.30 -31.56
N ARG A 174 3.19 7.68 -32.34
CA ARG A 174 4.24 6.77 -32.83
C ARG A 174 5.07 6.19 -31.69
N GLU A 175 5.42 6.98 -30.69
CA GLU A 175 6.20 6.50 -29.54
C GLU A 175 5.39 5.55 -28.67
N ILE A 176 4.10 5.85 -28.44
CA ILE A 176 3.18 4.95 -27.72
C ILE A 176 3.05 3.63 -28.48
N PHE A 177 2.87 3.71 -29.80
CA PHE A 177 2.78 2.52 -30.67
C PHE A 177 4.06 1.70 -30.62
N ALA A 178 5.23 2.33 -30.76
CA ALA A 178 6.52 1.67 -30.68
C ALA A 178 6.73 1.00 -29.30
N SER A 179 6.39 1.71 -28.21
CA SER A 179 6.54 1.19 -26.85
C SER A 179 5.64 -0.02 -26.59
N LEU A 180 4.40 -0.04 -27.11
CA LEU A 180 3.49 -1.18 -26.94
C LEU A 180 3.89 -2.37 -27.80
N THR A 181 4.39 -2.12 -29.01
CA THR A 181 4.77 -3.17 -29.96
C THR A 181 6.20 -3.69 -29.76
N CYS A 182 6.98 -3.12 -28.83
CA CYS A 182 8.37 -3.52 -28.63
C CYS A 182 8.55 -4.97 -28.15
N CYS A 183 7.54 -5.63 -27.57
CA CYS A 183 7.59 -7.04 -27.13
C CYS A 183 7.50 -8.08 -28.26
N TYR A 184 7.95 -7.71 -29.45
CA TYR A 184 7.73 -8.40 -30.70
C TYR A 184 8.83 -9.42 -31.03
N SER A 185 8.43 -10.51 -31.69
CA SER A 185 9.33 -11.35 -32.50
C SER A 185 8.53 -12.04 -33.61
N ASP A 186 8.67 -11.58 -34.87
CA ASP A 186 8.02 -12.22 -36.04
C ASP A 186 8.42 -13.69 -36.23
N LYS A 187 9.50 -14.13 -35.57
CA LYS A 187 10.07 -15.46 -35.78
C LYS A 187 9.51 -16.53 -34.82
N ARG A 188 8.64 -16.18 -33.85
CA ARG A 188 8.21 -17.11 -32.79
C ARG A 188 6.73 -16.97 -32.44
N GLU A 189 5.86 -17.64 -33.18
CA GLU A 189 4.41 -17.63 -32.96
C GLU A 189 3.95 -18.23 -31.61
N ARG A 190 4.81 -18.88 -30.81
CA ARG A 190 4.41 -19.55 -29.54
C ARG A 190 5.47 -19.50 -28.42
N GLY A 191 6.13 -18.36 -28.23
CA GLY A 191 6.96 -18.16 -27.04
C GLY A 191 6.12 -17.81 -25.79
N LYS A 192 6.51 -18.27 -24.60
CA LYS A 192 5.89 -17.82 -23.34
C LYS A 192 6.05 -16.31 -23.20
N GLY A 193 4.95 -15.59 -22.99
CA GLY A 193 4.93 -14.13 -22.82
C GLY A 193 5.08 -13.30 -24.10
N VAL A 194 5.12 -13.92 -25.28
CA VAL A 194 5.10 -13.23 -26.58
C VAL A 194 3.67 -12.90 -26.96
N VAL A 195 3.40 -11.82 -27.67
CA VAL A 195 2.04 -11.52 -28.16
C VAL A 195 2.07 -11.41 -29.67
N SER A 196 1.05 -11.94 -30.33
CA SER A 196 0.90 -11.86 -31.78
C SER A 196 0.84 -10.41 -32.29
N THR A 197 1.62 -10.12 -33.35
CA THR A 197 1.85 -8.77 -33.90
C THR A 197 0.57 -8.09 -34.36
N GLN A 198 -0.33 -8.84 -35.02
CA GLN A 198 -1.59 -8.29 -35.54
C GLN A 198 -2.49 -7.81 -34.40
N LEU A 199 -2.56 -8.56 -33.30
CA LEU A 199 -3.45 -8.24 -32.19
C LEU A 199 -3.01 -6.97 -31.45
N ILE A 200 -1.73 -6.85 -31.06
CA ILE A 200 -1.25 -5.64 -30.35
C ILE A 200 -1.34 -4.42 -31.26
N GLY A 201 -0.94 -4.53 -32.53
CA GLY A 201 -0.97 -3.43 -33.48
C GLY A 201 -2.39 -2.85 -33.62
N GLU A 202 -3.37 -3.71 -33.91
CA GLU A 202 -4.78 -3.33 -34.02
C GLU A 202 -5.34 -2.77 -32.71
N ARG A 203 -5.03 -3.39 -31.56
CA ARG A 203 -5.53 -2.90 -30.25
C ARG A 203 -4.94 -1.56 -29.88
N THR A 204 -3.67 -1.33 -30.23
CA THR A 204 -3.01 -0.05 -30.01
C THR A 204 -3.60 1.03 -30.89
N GLN A 205 -3.91 0.72 -32.16
CA GLN A 205 -4.63 1.64 -33.05
C GLN A 205 -5.99 2.03 -32.45
N ILE A 206 -6.76 1.07 -31.93
CA ILE A 206 -8.05 1.35 -31.26
C ILE A 206 -7.88 2.30 -30.07
N ILE A 207 -6.86 2.12 -29.23
CA ILE A 207 -6.57 3.03 -28.11
C ILE A 207 -6.26 4.45 -28.60
N LEU A 208 -5.45 4.57 -29.64
CA LEU A 208 -5.05 5.86 -30.20
C LEU A 208 -6.21 6.56 -30.93
N ASP A 209 -7.05 5.80 -31.62
CA ASP A 209 -8.24 6.30 -32.30
C ASP A 209 -9.31 6.79 -31.32
N GLU A 210 -9.48 6.14 -30.16
CA GLU A 210 -10.34 6.65 -29.08
C GLU A 210 -9.90 8.05 -28.60
N VAL A 211 -8.60 8.27 -28.47
CA VAL A 211 -8.03 9.57 -28.07
C VAL A 211 -8.22 10.61 -29.19
N ARG A 212 -8.02 10.20 -30.45
CA ARG A 212 -8.23 11.06 -31.63
C ARG A 212 -9.70 11.46 -31.78
N ALA A 213 -10.64 10.55 -31.52
CA ALA A 213 -12.07 10.81 -31.56
C ALA A 213 -12.49 11.89 -30.54
N LEU A 214 -11.79 11.97 -29.41
CA LEU A 214 -12.00 13.02 -28.40
C LEU A 214 -11.24 14.32 -28.71
N SER A 215 -10.51 14.39 -29.84
CA SER A 215 -9.68 15.53 -30.24
C SER A 215 -8.64 15.93 -29.19
N LEU A 216 -8.06 14.94 -28.48
CA LEU A 216 -7.04 15.15 -27.45
C LEU A 216 -5.65 14.78 -28.00
N PHE A 217 -4.89 15.79 -28.44
CA PHE A 217 -3.60 15.56 -29.10
C PHE A 217 -2.40 15.79 -28.18
N THR A 218 -2.48 16.80 -27.30
CA THR A 218 -1.38 17.22 -26.44
C THR A 218 -1.56 16.74 -24.99
N ARG A 219 -0.45 16.65 -24.24
CA ARG A 219 -0.46 16.33 -22.80
C ARG A 219 -1.40 17.26 -22.03
N THR A 220 -1.29 18.56 -22.28
CA THR A 220 -2.12 19.60 -21.65
C THR A 220 -3.61 19.35 -21.87
N GLN A 221 -4.02 19.00 -23.10
CA GLN A 221 -5.42 18.69 -23.40
C GLN A 221 -5.90 17.45 -22.63
N CYS A 222 -5.08 16.41 -22.54
CA CYS A 222 -5.41 15.21 -21.76
C CYS A 222 -5.50 15.51 -20.25
N LEU A 223 -4.60 16.33 -19.70
CA LEU A 223 -4.65 16.78 -18.31
C LEU A 223 -5.92 17.57 -18.04
N VAL A 224 -6.23 18.58 -18.85
CA VAL A 224 -7.47 19.37 -18.70
C VAL A 224 -8.71 18.48 -18.77
N HIS A 225 -8.74 17.48 -19.64
CA HIS A 225 -9.85 16.52 -19.72
C HIS A 225 -10.03 15.73 -18.42
N ILE A 226 -8.94 15.21 -17.83
CA ILE A 226 -8.97 14.56 -16.53
C ILE A 226 -9.41 15.54 -15.45
N GLY A 227 -8.79 16.72 -15.38
CA GLY A 227 -9.06 17.75 -14.38
C GLY A 227 -10.52 18.18 -14.33
N LYS A 228 -11.17 18.34 -15.49
CA LYS A 228 -12.61 18.65 -15.58
C LYS A 228 -13.49 17.63 -14.87
N TYR A 229 -13.12 16.35 -14.88
CA TYR A 229 -13.88 15.28 -14.24
C TYR A 229 -13.71 15.26 -12.72
N PHE A 230 -12.55 15.68 -12.21
CA PHE A 230 -12.18 15.56 -10.80
C PHE A 230 -12.28 16.86 -10.00
N ARG A 231 -12.29 18.04 -10.65
CA ARG A 231 -12.27 19.35 -9.97
C ARG A 231 -13.42 19.53 -8.98
N SER A 232 -14.64 19.11 -9.35
CA SER A 232 -15.81 19.21 -8.47
C SER A 232 -15.84 18.12 -7.39
N ALA A 233 -15.07 17.05 -7.55
CA ALA A 233 -15.11 15.90 -6.67
C ALA A 233 -13.96 15.88 -5.65
N MET A 234 -12.85 16.58 -5.94
CA MET A 234 -11.71 16.71 -5.03
C MET A 234 -11.86 17.95 -4.14
N GLU A 235 -11.99 17.71 -2.83
CA GLU A 235 -12.07 18.80 -1.85
C GLU A 235 -10.79 19.64 -1.85
N GLY A 236 -10.95 20.95 -1.99
CA GLY A 236 -9.85 21.92 -1.95
C GLY A 236 -9.30 22.34 -3.31
N PHE A 237 -9.65 21.64 -4.39
CA PHE A 237 -9.22 21.93 -5.76
C PHE A 237 -10.23 22.76 -6.57
N GLU A 238 -11.29 23.26 -5.94
CA GLU A 238 -12.39 23.98 -6.61
C GLU A 238 -11.91 25.21 -7.39
N LYS A 239 -10.88 25.89 -6.88
CA LYS A 239 -10.32 27.12 -7.47
C LYS A 239 -9.09 26.88 -8.33
N ASP A 240 -8.49 25.69 -8.25
CA ASP A 240 -7.26 25.37 -8.96
C ASP A 240 -7.51 25.12 -10.45
N ASP A 241 -6.45 25.29 -11.24
CA ASP A 241 -6.47 24.99 -12.66
C ASP A 241 -6.67 23.50 -12.90
N TYR A 242 -7.38 23.16 -13.98
CA TYR A 242 -7.69 21.76 -14.31
C TYR A 242 -6.42 20.90 -14.46
N GLU A 243 -5.32 21.49 -14.92
CA GLU A 243 -4.03 20.80 -15.04
C GLU A 243 -3.49 20.40 -13.67
N THR A 244 -3.46 21.33 -12.71
CA THR A 244 -3.05 21.08 -11.32
C THR A 244 -3.89 19.98 -10.68
N VAL A 245 -5.22 19.99 -10.91
CA VAL A 245 -6.11 18.93 -10.42
C VAL A 245 -5.74 17.57 -11.04
N ALA A 246 -5.49 17.52 -12.34
CA ALA A 246 -5.14 16.28 -13.02
C ALA A 246 -3.78 15.73 -12.56
N GLU A 247 -2.80 16.60 -12.35
CA GLU A 247 -1.50 16.21 -11.78
C GLU A 247 -1.64 15.66 -10.36
N ALA A 248 -2.50 16.26 -9.53
CA ALA A 248 -2.83 15.72 -8.21
C ALA A 248 -3.48 14.32 -8.30
N VAL A 249 -4.41 14.10 -9.24
CA VAL A 249 -5.02 12.77 -9.46
C VAL A 249 -3.96 11.74 -9.87
N ILE A 250 -3.08 12.09 -10.82
CA ILE A 250 -2.00 11.22 -11.28
C ILE A 250 -1.04 10.88 -10.12
N LYS A 251 -0.73 11.87 -9.29
CA LYS A 251 0.16 11.71 -8.14
C LYS A 251 -0.45 10.81 -7.05
N ASP A 252 -1.70 11.05 -6.68
CA ASP A 252 -2.32 10.46 -5.50
C ASP A 252 -3.03 9.12 -5.76
N TYR A 253 -3.37 8.80 -7.01
CA TYR A 253 -4.14 7.59 -7.35
C TYR A 253 -3.50 6.70 -8.41
N ILE A 254 -2.66 7.22 -9.30
CA ILE A 254 -2.09 6.44 -10.40
C ILE A 254 -0.66 6.01 -10.06
N LEU A 255 -0.48 4.69 -9.88
CA LEU A 255 0.83 4.04 -9.68
C LEU A 255 1.68 4.74 -8.59
N VAL A 256 1.06 4.96 -7.43
CA VAL A 256 1.54 5.84 -6.35
C VAL A 256 2.90 5.45 -5.75
N HIS A 257 3.34 4.20 -5.93
CA HIS A 257 4.65 3.74 -5.47
C HIS A 257 5.81 4.37 -6.23
N LEU A 258 5.57 4.88 -7.45
CA LEU A 258 6.55 5.57 -8.29
C LEU A 258 6.58 7.09 -8.06
N GLN A 259 5.80 7.59 -7.09
CA GLN A 259 5.79 9.00 -6.67
C GLN A 259 5.66 9.99 -7.84
N ASN A 260 6.56 10.97 -7.95
CA ASN A 260 6.52 12.05 -8.95
C ASN A 260 7.21 11.68 -10.27
N ASP A 261 7.69 10.43 -10.45
CA ASP A 261 8.33 10.02 -11.69
C ASP A 261 7.30 9.55 -12.73
N ASN A 262 6.85 10.50 -13.56
CA ASN A 262 5.89 10.22 -14.61
C ASN A 262 6.44 9.32 -15.73
N HIS A 263 7.75 9.32 -15.97
CA HIS A 263 8.38 8.43 -16.96
C HIS A 263 8.33 6.98 -16.48
N ALA A 264 8.68 6.72 -15.22
CA ALA A 264 8.55 5.39 -14.64
C ALA A 264 7.09 4.90 -14.63
N LYS A 265 6.12 5.79 -14.32
CA LYS A 265 4.68 5.47 -14.41
C LYS A 265 4.27 5.12 -15.83
N PHE A 266 4.75 5.86 -16.83
CA PHE A 266 4.47 5.59 -18.23
C PHE A 266 5.01 4.21 -18.63
N ASN A 267 6.28 3.93 -18.37
CA ASN A 267 6.92 2.66 -18.71
C ASN A 267 6.23 1.47 -18.02
N LEU A 268 5.85 1.61 -16.74
CA LEU A 268 5.12 0.58 -16.02
C LEU A 268 3.71 0.36 -16.60
N LEU A 269 2.99 1.43 -16.98
CA LEU A 269 1.67 1.31 -17.57
C LEU A 269 1.72 0.60 -18.95
N ILE A 270 2.75 0.90 -19.74
CA ILE A 270 3.03 0.17 -21.00
C ILE A 270 3.27 -1.31 -20.71
N PHE A 271 4.10 -1.65 -19.72
CA PHE A 271 4.34 -3.05 -19.34
C PHE A 271 3.06 -3.75 -18.85
N MET A 272 2.21 -3.06 -18.07
CA MET A 272 0.92 -3.60 -17.65
C MET A 272 -0.01 -3.88 -18.84
N LEU A 273 -0.02 -3.03 -19.87
CA LEU A 273 -0.76 -3.26 -21.11
C LEU A 273 -0.21 -4.45 -21.89
N GLN A 274 1.11 -4.55 -22.06
CA GLN A 274 1.76 -5.68 -22.71
C GLN A 274 1.41 -6.99 -22.00
N LYS A 275 1.49 -7.02 -20.65
CA LYS A 275 1.08 -8.18 -19.85
C LYS A 275 -0.41 -8.49 -19.97
N LEU A 276 -1.27 -7.47 -20.07
CA LEU A 276 -2.70 -7.65 -20.30
C LEU A 276 -2.97 -8.32 -21.64
N TYR A 277 -2.32 -7.86 -22.71
CA TYR A 277 -2.49 -8.46 -24.03
C TYR A 277 -1.89 -9.87 -24.12
N ALA A 278 -0.77 -10.14 -23.46
CA ALA A 278 -0.23 -11.49 -23.33
C ALA A 278 -1.17 -12.44 -22.58
N LEU A 279 -1.95 -11.93 -21.61
CA LEU A 279 -2.99 -12.70 -20.93
C LEU A 279 -4.21 -12.93 -21.84
N VAL A 280 -4.56 -11.96 -22.69
CA VAL A 280 -5.64 -12.09 -23.69
C VAL A 280 -5.29 -13.14 -24.74
N ASP A 281 -4.06 -13.10 -25.23
CA ASP A 281 -3.51 -14.03 -26.24
C ASP A 281 -3.12 -15.40 -25.64
N GLN A 282 -3.35 -15.58 -24.33
CA GLN A 282 -3.10 -16.82 -23.57
C GLN A 282 -1.63 -17.29 -23.61
N THR A 283 -0.69 -16.41 -23.92
CA THR A 283 0.75 -16.71 -23.89
C THR A 283 1.34 -16.58 -22.49
N THR A 284 0.59 -15.96 -21.58
CA THR A 284 0.87 -15.90 -20.14
C THR A 284 -0.25 -16.55 -19.34
N SER A 285 0.12 -17.37 -18.34
CA SER A 285 -0.84 -17.94 -17.40
C SER A 285 -1.35 -16.89 -16.41
N PRO A 286 -2.63 -16.97 -15.97
CA PRO A 286 -3.12 -16.09 -14.92
C PRO A 286 -2.38 -16.33 -13.60
N ASP A 287 -2.06 -15.24 -12.90
CA ASP A 287 -1.46 -15.27 -11.57
C ASP A 287 -2.52 -15.67 -10.52
N ASN A 288 -2.22 -16.64 -9.66
CA ASN A 288 -3.15 -17.12 -8.63
C ASN A 288 -3.13 -16.19 -7.38
N PRO A 289 -4.18 -15.40 -7.09
CA PRO A 289 -4.21 -14.52 -5.92
C PRO A 289 -4.19 -15.25 -4.57
N ASP A 290 -4.47 -16.55 -4.56
CA ASP A 290 -4.46 -17.40 -3.37
C ASP A 290 -3.10 -18.04 -3.10
N ALA A 291 -2.18 -18.02 -4.06
CA ALA A 291 -0.82 -18.48 -3.86
C ALA A 291 -0.01 -17.47 -3.04
N LEU A 292 0.77 -17.96 -2.07
CA LEU A 292 1.55 -17.13 -1.16
C LEU A 292 2.60 -16.27 -1.89
N GLN A 293 3.07 -16.72 -3.06
CA GLN A 293 4.00 -15.98 -3.92
C GLN A 293 3.51 -14.57 -4.28
N PHE A 294 2.19 -14.38 -4.34
CA PHE A 294 1.51 -13.14 -4.70
C PHE A 294 0.80 -12.46 -3.53
N GLN A 295 1.17 -12.83 -2.31
CA GLN A 295 0.61 -12.29 -1.09
C GLN A 295 1.67 -11.61 -0.22
N GLU A 296 1.22 -10.79 0.72
CA GLU A 296 2.06 -10.21 1.77
C GLU A 296 1.30 -10.12 3.10
N ALA A 297 2.03 -9.92 4.20
CA ALA A 297 1.45 -9.77 5.53
C ALA A 297 1.28 -8.30 5.93
N LEU A 298 0.05 -7.88 6.23
CA LEU A 298 -0.27 -6.63 6.90
C LEU A 298 0.00 -6.76 8.40
N LEU A 299 1.01 -6.04 8.88
CA LEU A 299 1.40 -6.02 10.29
C LEU A 299 0.56 -5.02 11.11
N PRO A 300 0.45 -5.22 12.44
CA PRO A 300 -0.22 -4.29 13.36
C PRO A 300 0.22 -2.84 13.23
N GLY A 301 1.55 -2.62 13.15
CA GLY A 301 2.12 -1.28 13.00
C GLY A 301 1.68 -0.60 11.71
N HIS A 302 1.67 -1.34 10.58
CA HIS A 302 1.21 -0.81 9.29
C HIS A 302 -0.26 -0.39 9.35
N LEU A 303 -1.12 -1.20 9.96
CA LEU A 303 -2.54 -0.88 10.11
C LEU A 303 -2.75 0.40 10.94
N ILE A 304 -2.07 0.52 12.08
CA ILE A 304 -2.16 1.72 12.93
C ILE A 304 -1.66 2.95 12.17
N THR A 305 -0.54 2.85 11.45
CA THR A 305 0.00 3.96 10.65
C THR A 305 -1.01 4.44 9.60
N VAL A 306 -1.54 3.51 8.80
CA VAL A 306 -2.50 3.84 7.73
C VAL A 306 -3.79 4.41 8.29
N PHE A 307 -4.31 3.84 9.38
CA PHE A 307 -5.54 4.32 10.01
C PHE A 307 -5.34 5.68 10.69
N LEU A 308 -4.24 5.89 11.39
CA LEU A 308 -3.91 7.16 12.03
C LEU A 308 -3.75 8.28 10.99
N LYS A 309 -3.04 8.02 9.89
CA LYS A 309 -2.90 8.96 8.77
C LYS A 309 -4.28 9.41 8.27
N ASP A 310 -5.16 8.46 8.00
CA ASP A 310 -6.51 8.72 7.49
C ASP A 310 -7.36 9.52 8.51
N ARG A 311 -7.29 9.20 9.81
CA ARG A 311 -8.00 9.97 10.85
C ARG A 311 -7.47 11.41 10.98
N ILE A 312 -6.16 11.63 10.81
CA ILE A 312 -5.56 12.97 10.81
C ILE A 312 -5.98 13.75 9.56
N GLN A 313 -6.00 13.10 8.39
CA GLN A 313 -6.47 13.73 7.14
C GLN A 313 -7.95 14.13 7.22
N ASP A 314 -8.81 13.24 7.73
CA ASP A 314 -10.22 13.53 8.03
C ASP A 314 -10.34 14.75 8.96
N TRP A 315 -9.49 14.82 9.99
CA TRP A 315 -9.50 15.93 10.94
C TRP A 315 -9.08 17.24 10.27
N LEU A 316 -8.07 17.24 9.40
CA LEU A 316 -7.66 18.43 8.64
C LEU A 316 -8.77 18.93 7.72
N GLN A 317 -9.40 18.04 6.94
CA GLN A 317 -10.49 18.40 6.04
C GLN A 317 -11.70 18.94 6.81
N LYS A 318 -12.10 18.27 7.90
CA LYS A 318 -13.19 18.75 8.77
C LYS A 318 -12.85 20.08 9.41
N SER A 319 -11.62 20.27 9.87
CA SER A 319 -11.17 21.53 10.48
C SER A 319 -11.25 22.68 9.48
N LYS A 320 -10.79 22.48 8.24
CA LYS A 320 -10.94 23.47 7.16
C LYS A 320 -12.41 23.84 6.95
N ARG A 321 -13.29 22.85 6.80
CA ARG A 321 -14.73 23.08 6.59
C ARG A 321 -15.36 23.83 7.75
N LEU A 322 -15.09 23.42 9.00
CA LEU A 322 -15.62 24.07 10.19
C LEU A 322 -15.15 25.52 10.32
N ILE A 323 -13.88 25.80 10.01
CA ILE A 323 -13.37 27.17 9.99
C ILE A 323 -14.10 28.00 8.91
N MET A 324 -14.28 27.46 7.70
CA MET A 324 -14.99 28.16 6.63
C MET A 324 -16.46 28.45 7.00
N GLU A 325 -17.14 27.49 7.64
CA GLU A 325 -18.51 27.69 8.15
C GLU A 325 -18.56 28.75 9.26
N GLU A 326 -17.59 28.77 10.18
CA GLU A 326 -17.57 29.75 11.27
C GLU A 326 -17.31 31.18 10.75
N ILE A 327 -16.41 31.35 9.76
CA ILE A 327 -16.16 32.66 9.11
C ILE A 327 -17.45 33.21 8.50
N THR A 328 -18.24 32.36 7.84
CA THR A 328 -19.48 32.80 7.17
C THR A 328 -20.59 33.16 8.17
N LYS A 329 -20.67 32.46 9.31
CA LYS A 329 -21.67 32.71 10.35
C LYS A 329 -21.31 33.88 11.26
N ASN A 330 -20.05 34.00 11.64
CA ASN A 330 -19.60 34.92 12.67
C ASN A 330 -18.54 35.88 12.13
N LYS A 331 -18.97 37.10 11.77
CA LYS A 331 -18.08 38.17 11.28
C LYS A 331 -17.03 38.63 12.30
N SER A 332 -17.18 38.29 13.59
CA SER A 332 -16.22 38.63 14.64
C SER A 332 -15.05 37.64 14.75
N PHE A 333 -15.12 36.48 14.09
CA PHE A 333 -14.06 35.47 14.15
C PHE A 333 -12.82 35.92 13.37
N GLN A 334 -11.74 36.24 14.08
CA GLN A 334 -10.51 36.72 13.47
C GLN A 334 -9.51 35.57 13.23
N LEU A 335 -9.14 35.35 11.97
CA LEU A 335 -8.18 34.31 11.56
C LEU A 335 -6.76 34.52 12.11
N ASN A 336 -6.42 35.76 12.49
CA ASN A 336 -5.10 36.10 13.01
C ASN A 336 -4.96 35.74 14.50
N ASN A 337 -6.06 35.45 15.21
CA ASN A 337 -6.01 35.10 16.62
C ASN A 337 -5.81 33.58 16.81
N SER A 338 -4.55 33.18 17.00
CA SER A 338 -4.17 31.79 17.20
C SER A 338 -4.90 31.12 18.38
N LEU A 339 -5.17 31.85 19.46
CA LEU A 339 -5.84 31.32 20.65
C LEU A 339 -7.32 30.98 20.40
N GLU A 340 -8.01 31.74 19.55
CA GLU A 340 -9.41 31.48 19.21
C GLU A 340 -9.54 30.22 18.34
N ILE A 341 -8.69 30.10 17.32
CA ILE A 341 -8.62 28.89 16.47
C ILE A 341 -8.33 27.66 17.32
N ARG A 342 -7.37 27.76 18.25
CA ARG A 342 -7.02 26.67 19.16
C ARG A 342 -8.23 26.23 19.99
N LYS A 343 -8.93 27.18 20.59
CA LYS A 343 -10.10 26.93 21.45
C LYS A 343 -11.28 26.37 20.66
N PHE A 344 -11.45 26.78 19.40
CA PHE A 344 -12.50 26.28 18.53
C PHE A 344 -12.23 24.83 18.12
N LEU A 345 -11.03 24.56 17.58
CA LEU A 345 -10.67 23.24 17.06
C LEU A 345 -10.41 22.21 18.16
N SER A 346 -9.96 22.62 19.35
CA SER A 346 -9.69 21.70 20.46
C SER A 346 -10.91 20.83 20.81
N LYS A 347 -12.12 21.34 20.62
CA LYS A 347 -13.39 20.60 20.80
C LYS A 347 -13.49 19.33 19.93
N TYR A 348 -12.79 19.28 18.80
CA TYR A 348 -12.89 18.20 17.80
C TYR A 348 -11.67 17.26 17.75
N THR A 349 -10.64 17.53 18.55
CA THR A 349 -9.34 16.82 18.52
C THR A 349 -9.38 15.41 19.12
N THR A 350 -10.23 15.17 20.12
CA THR A 350 -10.32 13.87 20.82
C THR A 350 -10.88 12.74 19.96
N SER A 351 -11.46 13.08 18.80
CA SER A 351 -12.04 12.11 17.87
C SER A 351 -11.00 11.13 17.30
N VAL A 352 -9.76 11.57 17.10
CA VAL A 352 -8.69 10.75 16.52
C VAL A 352 -8.19 9.71 17.53
N GLY A 353 -7.83 10.12 18.75
CA GLY A 353 -7.40 9.18 19.79
C GLY A 353 -8.46 8.13 20.10
N ARG A 354 -9.72 8.56 20.24
CA ARG A 354 -10.86 7.66 20.47
C ARG A 354 -11.09 6.67 19.31
N ALA A 355 -10.80 7.06 18.07
CA ALA A 355 -10.91 6.15 16.93
C ALA A 355 -9.88 5.01 17.01
N ILE A 356 -8.62 5.30 17.36
CA ILE A 356 -7.59 4.27 17.54
C ILE A 356 -7.90 3.37 18.74
N GLU A 357 -8.37 3.95 19.84
CA GLU A 357 -8.82 3.17 21.01
C GLU A 357 -9.98 2.23 20.64
N THR A 358 -10.95 2.73 19.86
CA THR A 358 -12.08 1.93 19.38
C THR A 358 -11.62 0.81 18.43
N LEU A 359 -10.64 1.07 17.56
CA LEU A 359 -10.02 0.04 16.73
C LEU A 359 -9.45 -1.07 17.60
N ILE A 360 -8.70 -0.75 18.66
CA ILE A 360 -8.07 -1.75 19.51
C ILE A 360 -9.10 -2.51 20.36
N LYS A 361 -10.06 -1.78 20.96
CA LYS A 361 -11.08 -2.32 21.86
C LYS A 361 -12.14 -3.16 21.12
N VAL A 362 -12.61 -2.73 19.96
CA VAL A 362 -13.73 -3.36 19.24
C VAL A 362 -13.25 -4.12 17.99
N GLY A 363 -12.08 -3.77 17.45
CA GLY A 363 -11.57 -4.41 16.23
C GLY A 363 -12.18 -3.86 14.95
N ARG A 364 -12.70 -2.63 14.97
CA ARG A 364 -13.35 -1.96 13.83
C ARG A 364 -12.51 -0.79 13.30
N ALA A 365 -12.11 -0.88 12.04
CA ALA A 365 -11.43 0.19 11.30
C ALA A 365 -12.44 0.93 10.41
N ASN A 366 -13.14 1.90 11.00
CA ASN A 366 -14.12 2.72 10.27
C ASN A 366 -13.44 3.93 9.62
N SER A 367 -13.36 3.93 8.29
CA SER A 367 -12.85 5.03 7.50
C SER A 367 -13.71 5.27 6.25
N GLN A 368 -13.78 6.53 5.81
CA GLN A 368 -14.44 6.93 4.58
C GLN A 368 -13.65 6.47 3.34
N SER A 369 -12.31 6.45 3.40
CA SER A 369 -11.45 6.09 2.25
C SER A 369 -11.34 4.58 2.00
N MET A 370 -11.96 3.75 2.85
CA MET A 370 -11.88 2.28 2.85
C MET A 370 -10.48 1.67 3.08
N LEU A 371 -9.39 2.47 3.03
CA LEU A 371 -7.99 2.07 3.29
C LEU A 371 -7.47 0.91 2.45
N ASP A 372 -8.14 0.58 1.34
CA ASP A 372 -7.79 -0.56 0.47
C ASP A 372 -7.68 -1.90 1.24
N LEU A 373 -8.42 -2.00 2.37
CA LEU A 373 -8.47 -3.19 3.21
C LEU A 373 -9.61 -4.13 2.78
N PRO A 374 -9.39 -5.45 2.77
CA PRO A 374 -10.41 -6.42 2.38
C PRO A 374 -11.53 -6.59 3.42
N GLN A 375 -11.31 -6.12 4.65
CA GLN A 375 -12.25 -6.18 5.76
C GLN A 375 -12.08 -4.95 6.67
N ARG A 376 -13.14 -4.60 7.40
CA ARG A 376 -13.14 -3.50 8.38
C ARG A 376 -13.34 -3.96 9.81
N GLU A 377 -13.87 -5.17 10.00
CA GLU A 377 -14.19 -5.74 11.31
C GLU A 377 -13.28 -6.94 11.60
N GLY A 378 -13.17 -7.31 12.87
CA GLY A 378 -12.35 -8.43 13.31
C GLY A 378 -10.85 -8.17 13.16
N MET A 379 -10.44 -6.90 13.21
CA MET A 379 -9.04 -6.49 13.12
C MET A 379 -8.27 -6.83 14.40
N THR A 380 -8.96 -6.85 15.55
CA THR A 380 -8.36 -7.20 16.84
C THR A 380 -9.03 -8.40 17.49
N ILE A 381 -8.25 -9.06 18.35
CA ILE A 381 -8.68 -10.16 19.21
C ILE A 381 -8.21 -9.93 20.63
N GLN A 382 -8.82 -10.65 21.55
CA GLN A 382 -8.28 -10.81 22.89
C GLN A 382 -7.06 -11.75 22.82
N ALA A 383 -5.98 -11.36 23.50
CA ALA A 383 -4.84 -12.23 23.71
C ALA A 383 -5.16 -13.13 24.91
N GLU A 384 -5.56 -14.37 24.64
CA GLU A 384 -6.01 -15.29 25.69
C GLU A 384 -4.81 -15.92 26.40
N ARG A 385 -4.75 -15.78 27.73
CA ARG A 385 -3.77 -16.44 28.60
C ARG A 385 -4.30 -17.76 29.17
N LEU A 386 -4.91 -18.61 28.33
CA LEU A 386 -5.35 -19.96 28.76
C LEU A 386 -4.15 -20.83 29.14
N ASN A 387 -3.14 -20.81 28.28
CA ASN A 387 -1.82 -21.39 28.51
C ASN A 387 -0.83 -20.67 27.58
N PHE A 388 0.47 -20.93 27.77
CA PHE A 388 1.51 -20.29 26.97
C PHE A 388 1.38 -20.61 25.47
N HIS A 389 0.99 -21.83 25.09
CA HIS A 389 0.84 -22.22 23.68
C HIS A 389 -0.27 -21.45 22.95
N ARG A 390 -1.41 -21.24 23.61
CA ARG A 390 -2.50 -20.41 23.07
C ARG A 390 -2.07 -18.96 22.95
N TYR A 391 -1.39 -18.45 23.97
CA TYR A 391 -0.92 -17.07 23.98
C TYR A 391 0.06 -16.81 22.83
N ILE A 392 1.12 -17.61 22.71
CA ILE A 392 2.15 -17.43 21.67
C ILE A 392 1.61 -17.67 20.26
N SER A 393 0.62 -18.56 20.08
CA SER A 393 0.05 -18.84 18.76
C SER A 393 -0.64 -17.61 18.16
N HIS A 394 -1.25 -16.75 18.97
CA HIS A 394 -1.85 -15.49 18.50
C HIS A 394 -0.85 -14.62 17.73
N PHE A 395 0.40 -14.52 18.19
CA PHE A 395 1.46 -13.71 17.57
C PHE A 395 2.02 -14.32 16.29
N ARG A 396 1.86 -15.63 16.10
CA ARG A 396 2.27 -16.36 14.88
C ARG A 396 1.11 -16.57 13.90
N SER A 397 -0.12 -16.28 14.33
CA SER A 397 -1.32 -16.47 13.54
C SER A 397 -1.42 -15.42 12.42
N VAL A 398 -1.83 -15.88 11.25
CA VAL A 398 -2.03 -15.08 10.04
C VAL A 398 -3.38 -15.47 9.45
N HIS A 399 -4.21 -14.48 9.14
CA HIS A 399 -5.58 -14.69 8.70
C HIS A 399 -5.81 -14.16 7.28
N ARG A 400 -6.49 -14.95 6.44
CA ARG A 400 -6.78 -14.57 5.05
C ARG A 400 -7.77 -13.40 4.90
N GLY A 401 -8.69 -13.29 5.86
CA GLY A 401 -9.72 -12.25 5.91
C GLY A 401 -11.12 -12.85 6.06
N SER A 402 -11.98 -12.20 6.84
CA SER A 402 -13.35 -12.62 7.16
C SER A 402 -14.27 -12.56 5.95
N SER A 403 -13.95 -11.71 4.96
CA SER A 403 -14.65 -11.67 3.67
C SER A 403 -14.55 -13.01 2.92
N PHE A 404 -13.45 -13.75 3.09
CA PHE A 404 -13.26 -15.06 2.47
C PHE A 404 -13.97 -16.19 3.22
N ALA A 405 -14.26 -16.04 4.52
CA ALA A 405 -15.02 -17.03 5.29
C ALA A 405 -16.45 -17.22 4.73
N LYS A 406 -17.03 -16.13 4.19
CA LYS A 406 -18.36 -16.14 3.57
C LYS A 406 -18.40 -16.76 2.18
N MET A 407 -17.25 -16.99 1.55
CA MET A 407 -17.19 -17.57 0.21
C MET A 407 -17.42 -19.08 0.26
N ARG A 408 -18.25 -19.59 -0.64
CA ARG A 408 -18.53 -21.03 -0.77
C ARG A 408 -17.40 -21.81 -1.46
N THR A 409 -16.45 -21.12 -2.09
CA THR A 409 -15.32 -21.73 -2.79
C THR A 409 -14.27 -22.23 -1.81
N THR A 410 -13.79 -23.46 -2.00
CA THR A 410 -12.76 -24.08 -1.16
C THR A 410 -11.34 -23.76 -1.59
N THR A 411 -11.13 -23.13 -2.75
CA THR A 411 -9.79 -22.83 -3.30
C THR A 411 -8.92 -22.04 -2.34
N VAL A 412 -9.51 -21.04 -1.67
CA VAL A 412 -8.84 -20.17 -0.69
C VAL A 412 -8.44 -20.90 0.60
N ARG A 413 -8.99 -22.11 0.85
CA ARG A 413 -8.74 -22.92 2.04
C ARG A 413 -7.71 -24.02 1.79
N LYS A 414 -7.37 -24.28 0.52
CA LYS A 414 -6.42 -25.33 0.15
C LYS A 414 -5.01 -24.91 0.54
N LEU A 415 -4.28 -25.85 1.14
CA LEU A 415 -2.84 -25.72 1.29
C LEU A 415 -2.20 -25.85 -0.11
N LEU A 416 -1.36 -24.88 -0.46
CA LEU A 416 -0.63 -24.86 -1.72
C LEU A 416 0.87 -25.13 -1.48
N PRO A 417 1.60 -25.79 -2.40
CA PRO A 417 3.03 -26.08 -2.24
C PRO A 417 3.90 -24.84 -1.99
N GLU A 418 3.52 -23.69 -2.54
CA GLU A 418 4.21 -22.41 -2.38
C GLU A 418 4.19 -21.90 -0.93
N SER A 419 3.35 -22.46 -0.07
CA SER A 419 3.33 -22.18 1.37
C SER A 419 4.49 -22.83 2.13
N TRP A 420 5.25 -23.73 1.50
CA TRP A 420 6.37 -24.44 2.11
C TRP A 420 7.37 -23.49 2.76
N GLY A 421 7.71 -23.76 4.02
CA GLY A 421 8.65 -22.96 4.79
C GLY A 421 8.09 -21.64 5.33
N PHE A 422 6.94 -21.16 4.86
CA PHE A 422 6.31 -19.92 5.33
C PHE A 422 5.14 -20.17 6.29
N LEU A 423 4.19 -21.00 5.89
CA LEU A 423 3.02 -21.37 6.70
C LEU A 423 3.13 -22.84 7.14
N CYS A 424 2.72 -23.12 8.37
CA CYS A 424 2.67 -24.48 8.90
C CYS A 424 1.54 -25.25 8.20
N PRO A 425 1.82 -26.43 7.62
CA PRO A 425 0.79 -27.24 6.95
C PRO A 425 -0.17 -27.94 7.92
N VAL A 426 0.19 -28.00 9.22
CA VAL A 426 -0.58 -28.69 10.26
C VAL A 426 -1.36 -27.72 11.13
N HIS A 427 -0.76 -26.59 11.51
CA HIS A 427 -1.31 -25.70 12.52
C HIS A 427 -2.36 -24.75 11.94
N THR A 428 -3.55 -25.30 11.66
CA THR A 428 -4.78 -24.59 11.34
C THR A 428 -5.91 -25.22 12.17
N PRO A 429 -6.84 -24.44 12.74
CA PRO A 429 -7.96 -25.01 13.48
C PRO A 429 -8.95 -25.72 12.54
N ASP A 430 -9.69 -26.68 13.09
CA ASP A 430 -10.81 -27.32 12.40
C ASP A 430 -12.05 -26.40 12.35
N GLY A 431 -13.06 -26.81 11.58
CA GLY A 431 -14.34 -26.11 11.45
C GLY A 431 -14.30 -24.93 10.47
N GLU A 432 -15.12 -23.90 10.74
CA GLU A 432 -15.24 -22.73 9.85
C GLU A 432 -13.92 -22.00 9.54
N PRO A 433 -12.96 -21.83 10.47
CA PRO A 433 -11.69 -21.15 10.18
C PRO A 433 -10.64 -22.02 9.46
N CYS A 434 -10.92 -23.29 9.19
CA CYS A 434 -9.96 -24.22 8.60
C CYS A 434 -9.41 -23.72 7.25
N GLY A 435 -8.09 -23.60 7.15
CA GLY A 435 -7.38 -23.08 5.99
C GLY A 435 -7.39 -21.55 5.83
N LEU A 436 -8.21 -20.83 6.61
CA LEU A 436 -8.26 -19.35 6.61
C LEU A 436 -7.44 -18.73 7.74
N LEU A 437 -7.39 -19.40 8.90
CA LEU A 437 -6.51 -19.07 10.00
C LEU A 437 -5.34 -20.05 9.98
N ASN A 438 -4.16 -19.57 9.63
CA ASN A 438 -2.95 -20.37 9.57
C ASN A 438 -1.89 -19.77 10.49
N HIS A 439 -0.82 -20.51 10.76
CA HIS A 439 0.29 -20.04 11.57
C HIS A 439 1.57 -20.09 10.77
N MET A 440 2.43 -19.09 10.94
CA MET A 440 3.76 -19.08 10.33
C MET A 440 4.63 -20.20 10.92
N THR A 441 5.50 -20.79 10.09
CA THR A 441 6.53 -21.74 10.55
C THR A 441 7.50 -21.07 11.53
N SER A 442 8.25 -21.82 12.34
CA SER A 442 9.16 -21.25 13.35
C SER A 442 10.22 -20.31 12.77
N ILE A 443 10.79 -20.65 11.60
CA ILE A 443 11.88 -19.90 10.95
C ILE A 443 11.39 -18.72 10.11
N CYS A 444 10.10 -18.67 9.77
CA CYS A 444 9.54 -17.62 8.92
C CYS A 444 9.64 -16.25 9.61
N ARG A 445 10.23 -15.29 8.90
CA ARG A 445 10.38 -13.89 9.33
C ARG A 445 9.71 -12.97 8.31
N ILE A 446 9.08 -11.92 8.82
CA ILE A 446 8.48 -10.87 7.99
C ILE A 446 9.53 -9.77 7.82
N SER A 447 9.75 -9.35 6.57
CA SER A 447 10.68 -8.26 6.25
C SER A 447 10.26 -6.97 6.97
N SER A 448 11.22 -6.34 7.65
CA SER A 448 11.02 -5.10 8.41
C SER A 448 11.80 -3.95 7.79
N CYS A 449 11.29 -2.73 7.93
CA CYS A 449 12.02 -1.50 7.60
C CYS A 449 13.17 -1.21 8.55
N TYR A 450 13.29 -1.95 9.66
CA TYR A 450 14.39 -1.83 10.60
C TYR A 450 15.51 -2.85 10.31
N ASN A 451 16.76 -2.44 10.52
CA ASN A 451 17.93 -3.32 10.53
C ASN A 451 18.01 -4.11 11.84
N SER A 452 19.03 -4.96 11.99
CA SER A 452 19.26 -5.77 13.20
C SER A 452 19.44 -4.95 14.48
N GLU A 453 19.87 -3.69 14.35
CA GLU A 453 20.10 -2.74 15.46
C GLU A 453 18.86 -1.88 15.75
N GLY A 454 17.78 -2.05 15.00
CA GLY A 454 16.55 -1.26 15.15
C GLY A 454 16.59 0.13 14.50
N ALA A 455 17.61 0.43 13.69
CA ALA A 455 17.66 1.63 12.85
C ALA A 455 16.89 1.43 11.54
N ILE A 456 16.33 2.51 10.98
CA ILE A 456 15.57 2.47 9.72
C ILE A 456 16.54 2.21 8.57
N LYS A 457 16.24 1.22 7.73
CA LYS A 457 16.97 0.94 6.49
C LYS A 457 16.74 2.05 5.49
N ASP A 458 17.83 2.56 4.93
CA ASP A 458 17.78 3.51 3.82
C ASP A 458 17.55 2.76 2.50
N PHE A 459 16.29 2.47 2.20
CA PHE A 459 15.90 1.73 0.99
C PHE A 459 16.37 2.40 -0.30
N GLN A 460 16.49 3.72 -0.35
CA GLN A 460 16.96 4.40 -1.55
C GLN A 460 18.43 4.06 -1.82
N LYS A 461 19.27 4.15 -0.80
CA LYS A 461 20.69 3.74 -0.88
C LYS A 461 20.85 2.25 -1.23
N ILE A 462 19.95 1.38 -0.76
CA ILE A 462 19.93 -0.03 -1.15
C ILE A 462 19.63 -0.17 -2.64
N LYS A 463 18.61 0.53 -3.14
CA LYS A 463 18.23 0.53 -4.56
C LYS A 463 19.36 1.03 -5.44
N ASP A 464 19.97 2.16 -5.08
CA ASP A 464 21.05 2.76 -5.87
C ASP A 464 22.26 1.81 -5.97
N LYS A 465 22.65 1.17 -4.85
CA LYS A 465 23.72 0.15 -4.87
C LYS A 465 23.34 -1.06 -5.73
N LEU A 466 22.10 -1.53 -5.64
CA LEU A 466 21.64 -2.67 -6.42
C LEU A 466 21.62 -2.35 -7.92
N LEU A 467 21.25 -1.12 -8.31
CA LEU A 467 21.31 -0.66 -9.70
C LEU A 467 22.73 -0.72 -10.25
N VAL A 468 23.71 -0.26 -9.49
CA VAL A 468 25.14 -0.34 -9.89
C VAL A 468 25.56 -1.80 -10.11
N GLU A 469 25.18 -2.71 -9.20
CA GLU A 469 25.51 -4.13 -9.34
C GLU A 469 24.77 -4.82 -10.49
N LEU A 470 23.52 -4.42 -10.78
CA LEU A 470 22.77 -4.91 -11.93
C LEU A 470 23.42 -4.49 -13.25
N VAL A 471 23.85 -3.23 -13.36
CA VAL A 471 24.57 -2.74 -14.55
C VAL A 471 25.90 -3.49 -14.72
N ARG A 472 26.64 -3.73 -13.62
CA ARG A 472 27.86 -4.57 -13.64
C ARG A 472 27.59 -6.00 -14.09
N GLY A 473 26.44 -6.56 -13.72
CA GLY A 473 25.97 -7.86 -14.19
C GLY A 473 25.59 -7.90 -15.68
N GLY A 474 25.56 -6.76 -16.38
CA GLY A 474 25.19 -6.67 -17.80
C GLY A 474 23.75 -6.28 -18.05
N MET A 475 23.07 -5.68 -17.07
CA MET A 475 21.80 -4.97 -17.31
C MET A 475 22.04 -3.71 -18.12
N ILE A 476 21.25 -3.54 -19.17
CA ILE A 476 21.18 -2.29 -19.92
C ILE A 476 20.19 -1.38 -19.17
N PRO A 477 20.62 -0.22 -18.66
CA PRO A 477 19.73 0.70 -17.96
C PRO A 477 18.65 1.20 -18.92
N LEU A 478 17.45 1.43 -18.40
CA LEU A 478 16.34 1.91 -19.22
C LEU A 478 16.61 3.34 -19.69
N LEU A 479 16.47 3.60 -20.98
CA LEU A 479 16.32 4.94 -21.53
C LEU A 479 14.96 5.54 -21.08
N PRO A 480 14.70 6.85 -21.22
CA PRO A 480 13.49 7.47 -20.66
C PRO A 480 12.16 6.80 -21.07
N LYS A 481 12.16 6.13 -22.23
CA LYS A 481 11.05 5.35 -22.79
C LYS A 481 11.50 3.93 -23.12
N MET A 482 10.59 2.96 -23.02
CA MET A 482 10.87 1.58 -23.43
C MET A 482 10.85 1.45 -24.96
N GLU A 483 12.02 1.27 -25.58
CA GLU A 483 12.15 1.17 -27.04
C GLU A 483 12.80 -0.14 -27.54
N HIS A 484 13.21 -1.03 -26.63
CA HIS A 484 13.93 -2.27 -26.97
C HIS A 484 13.01 -3.50 -27.05
N THR A 485 13.49 -4.54 -27.75
CA THR A 485 12.77 -5.81 -27.91
C THR A 485 12.41 -6.41 -26.55
N GLY A 486 11.17 -6.85 -26.36
CA GLY A 486 10.69 -7.48 -25.13
C GLY A 486 10.88 -9.00 -25.12
N PRO A 487 10.15 -9.72 -24.26
CA PRO A 487 10.24 -11.18 -24.19
C PRO A 487 9.94 -11.82 -25.56
N PRO A 488 10.69 -12.87 -25.97
CA PRO A 488 11.52 -13.73 -25.14
C PRO A 488 13.02 -13.41 -25.21
N GLU A 489 13.44 -12.42 -26.01
CA GLU A 489 14.86 -12.12 -26.24
C GLU A 489 15.49 -11.36 -25.08
N ILE A 490 14.70 -10.49 -24.46
CA ILE A 490 15.11 -9.64 -23.34
C ILE A 490 14.00 -9.69 -22.27
N LEU A 491 14.40 -9.75 -21.00
CA LEU A 491 13.48 -9.58 -19.87
C LEU A 491 13.70 -8.23 -19.20
N HIS A 492 12.58 -7.58 -18.85
CA HIS A 492 12.59 -6.36 -18.05
C HIS A 492 12.96 -6.67 -16.60
N VAL A 493 13.85 -5.86 -16.02
CA VAL A 493 14.23 -5.94 -14.62
C VAL A 493 13.33 -4.99 -13.83
N HIS A 494 12.59 -5.55 -12.88
CA HIS A 494 11.72 -4.80 -11.97
C HIS A 494 12.35 -4.69 -10.59
N LEU A 495 12.44 -3.48 -10.05
CA LEU A 495 12.83 -3.19 -8.68
C LEU A 495 11.67 -2.53 -7.94
N ASP A 496 11.04 -3.25 -7.01
CA ASP A 496 9.83 -2.81 -6.28
C ASP A 496 8.71 -2.25 -7.17
N GLY A 497 8.53 -2.84 -8.35
CA GLY A 497 7.53 -2.41 -9.33
C GLY A 497 7.93 -1.19 -10.17
N CYS A 498 9.19 -0.74 -10.11
CA CYS A 498 9.78 0.18 -11.07
C CYS A 498 10.58 -0.60 -12.12
N ILE A 499 10.46 -0.26 -13.39
CA ILE A 499 11.25 -0.87 -14.47
C ILE A 499 12.57 -0.10 -14.57
N VAL A 500 13.68 -0.78 -14.28
CA VAL A 500 15.00 -0.13 -14.17
C VAL A 500 15.90 -0.38 -15.38
N GLY A 501 15.59 -1.40 -16.16
CA GLY A 501 16.41 -1.79 -17.29
C GLY A 501 15.98 -3.14 -17.86
N SER A 502 16.84 -3.70 -18.70
CA SER A 502 16.57 -4.94 -19.40
C SER A 502 17.83 -5.80 -19.49
N ILE A 503 17.66 -7.13 -19.50
CA ILE A 503 18.74 -8.11 -19.61
C ILE A 503 18.38 -9.11 -20.69
N ALA A 504 19.33 -9.43 -21.56
CA ALA A 504 19.16 -10.48 -22.56
C ALA A 504 18.92 -11.85 -21.90
N SER A 505 17.92 -12.59 -22.36
CA SER A 505 17.47 -13.85 -21.75
C SER A 505 18.59 -14.88 -21.56
N ALA A 506 19.59 -14.88 -22.44
CA ALA A 506 20.74 -15.78 -22.36
C ALA A 506 21.63 -15.54 -21.12
N LYS A 507 21.67 -14.32 -20.56
CA LYS A 507 22.54 -13.96 -19.43
C LYS A 507 21.84 -13.99 -18.07
N ILE A 508 20.54 -14.26 -18.03
CA ILE A 508 19.73 -14.05 -16.83
C ILE A 508 20.15 -14.97 -15.69
N GLU A 509 20.41 -16.25 -15.97
CA GLU A 509 20.83 -17.20 -14.94
C GLU A 509 22.18 -16.81 -14.32
N GLU A 510 23.12 -16.31 -15.13
CA GLU A 510 24.41 -15.81 -14.67
C GLU A 510 24.23 -14.60 -13.74
N VAL A 511 23.41 -13.62 -14.13
CA VAL A 511 23.12 -12.43 -13.32
C VAL A 511 22.42 -12.79 -12.02
N VAL A 512 21.43 -13.69 -12.06
CA VAL A 512 20.73 -14.15 -10.86
C VAL A 512 21.69 -14.84 -9.90
N ASN A 513 22.59 -15.69 -10.41
CA ASN A 513 23.59 -16.38 -9.59
C ASN A 513 24.63 -15.40 -9.03
N TYR A 514 25.05 -14.39 -9.80
CA TYR A 514 25.89 -13.30 -9.35
C TYR A 514 25.27 -12.54 -8.18
N LEU A 515 24.01 -12.09 -8.32
CA LEU A 515 23.29 -11.38 -7.25
C LEU A 515 23.08 -12.24 -6.00
N ARG A 516 22.77 -13.53 -6.16
CA ARG A 516 22.67 -14.47 -5.04
C ARG A 516 24.01 -14.62 -4.31
N ARG A 517 25.12 -14.72 -5.05
CA ARG A 517 26.46 -14.78 -4.47
C ARG A 517 26.78 -13.52 -3.69
N LEU A 518 26.51 -12.33 -4.24
CA LEU A 518 26.68 -11.07 -3.53
C LEU A 518 25.85 -11.01 -2.24
N LYS A 519 24.60 -11.46 -2.29
CA LYS A 519 23.71 -11.52 -1.11
C LYS A 519 24.28 -12.42 -0.01
N LEU A 520 24.91 -13.55 -0.38
CA LEU A 520 25.51 -14.50 0.57
C LEU A 520 26.86 -14.00 1.13
N LEU A 521 27.69 -13.35 0.31
CA LEU A 521 28.99 -12.81 0.72
C LEU A 521 28.85 -11.62 1.69
N ALA A 522 27.72 -10.91 1.65
CA ALA A 522 27.40 -9.82 2.57
C ALA A 522 27.02 -10.34 3.98
N HIS A 523 27.97 -10.95 4.70
CA HIS A 523 27.91 -11.22 6.14
C HIS A 523 28.53 -10.05 6.94
N PRO A 524 28.28 -9.94 8.26
CA PRO A 524 27.54 -8.88 8.95
C PRO A 524 28.25 -7.51 9.11
N ALA A 525 29.30 -7.20 8.35
CA ALA A 525 29.95 -5.88 8.33
C ALA A 525 29.41 -4.95 7.20
N VAL A 526 28.75 -5.52 6.19
CA VAL A 526 28.18 -4.77 5.04
C VAL A 526 26.66 -4.85 5.07
N CYS A 527 26.07 -4.33 6.15
CA CYS A 527 24.65 -4.46 6.48
C CYS A 527 23.74 -3.48 5.71
N SER A 528 23.81 -3.45 4.38
CA SER A 528 22.89 -2.64 3.55
C SER A 528 22.22 -3.37 2.39
N LEU A 529 22.38 -4.69 2.22
CA LEU A 529 21.77 -5.42 1.09
C LEU A 529 21.01 -6.69 1.51
N THR A 530 21.09 -7.11 2.77
CA THR A 530 20.71 -8.47 3.19
C THR A 530 19.32 -8.65 3.78
N TYR A 531 18.45 -7.63 3.70
CA TYR A 531 17.04 -7.79 4.04
C TYR A 531 16.15 -7.01 3.08
N LEU A 532 16.25 -7.39 1.80
CA LEU A 532 15.13 -7.39 0.86
C LEU A 532 14.33 -8.67 1.06
#